data_AF-A0AAW5ZUV5-F1
#
_entry.id   AF-A0AAW5ZUV5-F1
#
_cell.length_a   1.000
_cell.length_b   1.000
_cell.length_c   1.000
_cell.angle_alpha   90.00
_cell.angle_beta   90.00
_cell.angle_gamma   90.00
#
_symmetry.space_group_name_H-M   'P 1'
#
loop_
_entity.id
_entity.type
_entity.pdbx_description
1 polymer ?
#
loop_
_entity_poly.entity_id
_entity_poly.type
_entity_poly.pdbx_seq_one_letter_code
_entity_poly.pdbx_strand_id
1 'polypeptide(L)'
;MQNSPVWQEHTARWTHITFYVLIFGMVLSGVGMMVLSGAGPVIFGQSTAELPRLTDYPLHRLHGVGALVLAAMLACHVSAAMHHHFIRRDGMLRRMWYCGDHH
;
A
#
# COMPACT_ATOMS: atom_id res chain seq x y z
N MET A 1 21.80 -23.02 -0.36
CA MET A 1 21.35 -21.77 0.28
C MET A 1 22.01 -20.63 -0.49
N GLN A 2 21.24 -19.89 -1.30
CA GLN A 2 21.80 -18.86 -2.19
C GLN A 2 22.22 -17.67 -1.31
N ASN A 3 23.52 -17.35 -1.28
CA ASN A 3 24.10 -16.29 -0.45
C ASN A 3 23.76 -14.92 -1.04
N SER A 4 22.52 -14.47 -0.89
CA SER A 4 22.14 -13.09 -1.21
C SER A 4 22.89 -12.14 -0.28
N PRO A 5 23.48 -11.04 -0.78
CA PRO A 5 24.20 -10.09 0.07
C PRO A 5 23.29 -9.61 1.20
N VAL A 6 23.78 -9.57 2.44
CA VAL A 6 23.03 -9.14 3.64
C VAL A 6 22.38 -7.76 3.50
N TRP A 7 22.92 -6.90 2.63
CA TRP A 7 22.32 -5.61 2.31
C TRP A 7 21.04 -5.73 1.46
N GLN A 8 20.96 -6.70 0.55
CA GLN A 8 19.76 -6.94 -0.27
C GLN A 8 18.61 -7.46 0.60
N GLU A 9 18.91 -8.35 1.54
CA GLU A 9 17.91 -8.94 2.43
C GLU A 9 17.34 -7.89 3.40
N HIS A 10 18.18 -6.99 3.92
CA HIS A 10 17.73 -5.84 4.70
C HIS A 10 16.86 -4.89 3.87
N THR A 11 17.29 -4.54 2.65
CA THR A 11 16.55 -3.58 1.80
C THR A 11 15.16 -4.10 1.47
N ALA A 12 15.04 -5.37 1.09
CA ALA A 12 13.75 -6.01 0.83
C ALA A 12 12.84 -5.98 2.06
N ARG A 13 13.37 -6.33 3.24
CA ARG A 13 12.63 -6.31 4.50
C ARG A 13 12.13 -4.91 4.86
N TRP A 14 13.00 -3.90 4.75
CA TRP A 14 12.63 -2.50 5.02
C TRP A 14 11.55 -2.02 4.07
N THR A 15 11.65 -2.30 2.77
CA THR A 15 10.58 -1.92 1.82
C THR A 15 9.24 -2.55 2.19
N HIS A 16 9.21 -3.84 2.50
CA HIS A 16 7.97 -4.52 2.89
C HIS A 16 7.38 -3.95 4.18
N ILE A 17 8.20 -3.71 5.21
CA ILE A 17 7.75 -3.09 6.46
C ILE A 17 7.17 -1.70 6.18
N THR A 18 7.87 -0.89 5.40
CA THR A 18 7.40 0.46 5.02
C THR A 18 6.04 0.37 4.32
N PHE A 19 5.85 -0.54 3.36
CA PHE A 19 4.55 -0.75 2.72
C PHE A 19 3.47 -1.16 3.70
N TYR A 20 3.74 -2.09 4.61
CA TYR A 20 2.73 -2.53 5.59
C TYR A 20 2.29 -1.40 6.51
N VAL A 21 3.25 -0.64 7.07
CA VAL A 21 2.94 0.50 7.94
C VAL A 21 2.10 1.54 7.19
N LEU A 22 2.47 1.81 5.95
CA LEU A 22 1.83 2.77 5.08
C LEU A 22 0.38 2.37 4.71
N ILE A 23 0.17 1.12 4.28
CA ILE A 23 -1.15 0.57 3.98
C ILE A 23 -2.03 0.60 5.24
N PHE A 24 -1.49 0.12 6.37
CA PHE A 24 -2.22 0.06 7.62
C PHE A 24 -2.63 1.45 8.12
N GLY A 25 -1.72 2.44 8.07
CA GLY A 25 -2.00 3.83 8.41
C GLY A 25 -3.10 4.44 7.54
N MET A 26 -3.10 4.13 6.24
CA MET A 26 -4.13 4.61 5.31
C MET A 26 -5.50 3.97 5.54
N VAL A 27 -5.55 2.67 5.81
CA VAL A 27 -6.79 1.97 6.19
C VAL A 27 -7.35 2.57 7.48
N LEU A 28 -6.51 2.74 8.52
CA LEU A 28 -6.93 3.35 9.78
C LEU A 28 -7.42 4.78 9.60
N SER A 29 -6.76 5.58 8.78
CA SER A 29 -7.19 6.95 8.44
C SER A 29 -8.54 6.95 7.71
N GLY A 30 -8.75 6.03 6.77
CA GLY A 30 -10.01 5.88 6.04
C GLY A 30 -11.18 5.47 6.94
N VAL A 31 -10.96 4.45 7.79
CA VAL A 31 -11.94 4.01 8.79
C VAL A 31 -12.22 5.13 9.79
N GLY A 32 -11.19 5.84 10.26
CA GLY A 32 -11.34 6.97 11.16
C GLY A 32 -12.22 8.08 10.58
N MET A 33 -12.06 8.40 9.29
CA MET A 33 -12.92 9.38 8.61
C MET A 33 -14.37 8.93 8.54
N MET A 34 -14.58 7.65 8.25
CA MET A 34 -15.92 7.06 8.13
C MET A 34 -16.66 7.07 9.47
N VAL A 35 -15.94 6.82 10.57
CA VAL A 35 -16.46 6.91 11.94
C VAL A 35 -16.73 8.37 12.33
N LEU A 36 -15.78 9.29 12.14
CA LEU A 36 -15.92 10.69 12.55
C LEU A 36 -17.00 11.44 11.76
N SER A 37 -17.11 11.17 10.47
CA SER A 37 -18.07 11.87 9.60
C SER A 37 -19.48 11.34 9.78
N GLY A 38 -19.68 10.17 10.41
CA GLY A 38 -20.99 9.52 10.46
C GLY A 38 -21.49 9.08 9.08
N ALA A 39 -20.60 8.95 8.09
CA ALA A 39 -20.94 8.57 6.73
C ALA A 39 -21.14 7.04 6.56
N GLY A 40 -20.79 6.25 7.58
CA GLY A 40 -20.94 4.79 7.57
C GLY A 40 -22.33 4.30 7.15
N PRO A 41 -23.44 4.78 7.75
CA PRO A 41 -24.79 4.38 7.37
C PRO A 41 -25.13 4.71 5.92
N VAL A 42 -24.63 5.82 5.36
CA VAL A 42 -24.88 6.21 3.96
C VAL A 42 -24.08 5.32 2.99
N ILE A 43 -22.81 5.05 3.31
CA ILE A 43 -21.91 4.22 2.48
C ILE A 43 -22.36 2.75 2.44
N PHE A 44 -22.89 2.22 3.53
CA PHE A 44 -23.44 0.87 3.60
C PHE A 44 -24.91 0.78 3.17
N GLY A 45 -25.48 1.84 2.59
CA GLY A 45 -26.85 1.85 2.06
C GLY A 45 -27.95 1.77 3.12
N GLN A 46 -27.63 2.04 4.39
CA GLN A 46 -28.56 2.05 5.52
C GLN A 46 -29.21 3.43 5.75
N SER A 47 -28.83 4.45 4.97
CA SER A 47 -29.41 5.80 5.03
C SER A 47 -29.32 6.50 3.67
N THR A 48 -30.38 7.23 3.30
CA THR A 48 -30.43 8.13 2.13
C THR A 48 -30.12 9.58 2.48
N ALA A 49 -29.72 9.86 3.73
CA ALA A 49 -29.31 11.20 4.15
C ALA A 49 -28.12 11.68 3.32
N GLU A 50 -28.07 12.99 3.04
CA GLU A 50 -26.95 13.59 2.32
C GLU A 50 -25.62 13.22 3.00
N LEU A 51 -24.62 12.83 2.21
CA LEU A 51 -23.29 12.57 2.75
C LEU A 51 -22.81 13.84 3.47
N PRO A 52 -22.45 13.74 4.76
CA PRO A 52 -21.90 14.88 5.49
C PRO A 52 -20.66 15.40 4.74
N ARG A 53 -20.44 16.72 4.76
CA ARG A 53 -19.27 17.32 4.09
C ARG A 53 -17.99 16.87 4.77
N LEU A 54 -17.37 15.82 4.23
CA LEU A 54 -16.07 15.30 4.69
C LEU A 54 -14.93 16.33 4.60
N THR A 55 -15.11 17.43 3.84
CA THR A 55 -14.12 18.49 3.64
C THR A 55 -13.78 19.30 4.89
N ASP A 56 -14.66 19.32 5.90
CA ASP A 56 -14.44 20.10 7.13
C ASP A 56 -13.56 19.36 8.15
N TYR A 57 -13.24 18.08 7.90
CA TYR A 57 -12.47 17.26 8.83
C TYR A 57 -10.97 17.25 8.48
N PRO A 58 -10.07 17.48 9.47
CA PRO A 58 -8.62 17.46 9.24
C PRO A 58 -8.12 16.10 8.74
N LEU A 59 -8.87 15.04 9.06
CA LEU A 59 -8.57 13.68 8.67
C LEU A 59 -8.73 13.44 7.14
N HIS A 60 -9.57 14.23 6.46
CA HIS A 60 -9.71 14.18 4.99
C HIS A 60 -8.46 14.65 4.27
N ARG A 61 -7.86 15.76 4.73
CA ARG A 61 -6.57 16.22 4.19
C ARG A 61 -5.46 15.23 4.51
N LEU A 62 -5.43 14.70 5.74
CA LEU A 62 -4.43 13.72 6.14
C LEU A 62 -4.50 12.44 5.28
N HIS A 63 -5.71 11.95 5.01
CA HIS A 63 -5.92 10.80 4.14
C HIS A 63 -5.55 11.09 2.68
N GLY A 64 -5.94 12.25 2.16
CA GLY A 64 -5.58 12.64 0.78
C GLY A 64 -4.08 12.78 0.58
N VAL A 65 -3.38 13.44 1.52
CA VAL A 65 -1.91 13.54 1.51
C VAL A 65 -1.28 12.17 1.69
N GLY A 66 -1.82 11.35 2.61
CA GLY A 66 -1.38 9.96 2.81
C GLY A 66 -1.50 9.13 1.54
N ALA A 67 -2.60 9.24 0.80
CA ALA A 67 -2.81 8.57 -0.48
C ALA A 67 -1.79 8.99 -1.53
N LEU A 68 -1.48 10.29 -1.62
CA LEU A 68 -0.46 10.79 -2.53
C LEU A 68 0.93 10.25 -2.18
N VAL A 69 1.29 10.25 -0.89
CA VAL A 69 2.55 9.69 -0.40
C VAL A 69 2.64 8.20 -0.67
N LEU A 70 1.55 7.45 -0.46
CA LEU A 70 1.48 6.02 -0.83
C LEU A 70 1.72 5.82 -2.32
N ALA A 71 1.02 6.57 -3.16
CA ALA A 71 1.13 6.44 -4.60
C ALA A 71 2.55 6.75 -5.08
N ALA A 72 3.17 7.81 -4.54
CA ALA A 72 4.55 8.17 -4.85
C ALA A 72 5.55 7.09 -4.38
N MET A 73 5.38 6.55 -3.17
CA MET A 73 6.21 5.47 -2.64
C MET A 73 6.06 4.19 -3.48
N LEU A 74 4.83 3.84 -3.86
CA LEU A 74 4.53 2.72 -4.73
C LEU A 74 5.19 2.88 -6.10
N ALA A 75 5.06 4.06 -6.72
CA ALA A 75 5.70 4.36 -8.00
C ALA A 75 7.23 4.26 -7.90
N CYS A 76 7.84 4.78 -6.84
CA CYS A 76 9.26 4.67 -6.58
C CYS A 76 9.69 3.20 -6.43
N HIS A 77 8.94 2.40 -5.67
CA HIS A 77 9.22 0.98 -5.49
C HIS A 77 9.11 0.18 -6.77
N VAL A 78 8.04 0.38 -7.54
CA VAL A 78 7.86 -0.29 -8.85
C VAL A 78 8.98 0.13 -9.80
N SER A 79 9.36 1.41 -9.82
CA SER A 79 10.47 1.90 -10.65
C SER A 79 11.80 1.26 -10.25
N ALA A 80 12.08 1.12 -8.95
CA ALA A 80 13.26 0.43 -8.45
C ALA A 80 13.24 -1.07 -8.82
N ALA A 81 12.12 -1.76 -8.61
CA ALA A 81 11.94 -3.15 -8.97
C ALA A 81 12.13 -3.37 -10.48
N MET A 82 11.58 -2.49 -11.31
CA MET A 82 11.71 -2.53 -12.76
C MET A 82 13.16 -2.24 -13.19
N HIS A 83 13.83 -1.25 -12.59
CA HIS A 83 15.24 -0.99 -12.83
C HIS A 83 16.11 -2.21 -12.47
N HIS A 84 15.88 -2.82 -11.31
CA HIS A 84 16.54 -4.07 -10.92
C HIS A 84 16.24 -5.21 -11.90
N HIS A 85 15.01 -5.32 -12.39
CA HIS A 85 14.63 -6.37 -13.33
C HIS A 85 15.30 -6.19 -14.72
N PHE A 86 15.29 -4.97 -15.26
CA PHE A 86 15.87 -4.68 -16.58
C PHE A 86 17.41 -4.64 -16.59
N ILE A 87 18.03 -4.12 -15.53
CA ILE A 87 19.49 -3.93 -15.46
C ILE A 87 20.22 -5.08 -14.77
N ARG A 88 19.66 -5.66 -13.70
CA ARG A 88 20.30 -6.80 -13.00
C ARG A 88 19.81 -8.17 -13.46
N ARG A 89 18.72 -8.25 -14.24
CA ARG A 89 18.09 -9.53 -14.65
C ARG A 89 17.93 -10.50 -13.48
N ASP A 90 17.67 -9.97 -12.28
CA ASP A 90 17.45 -10.80 -11.10
C ASP A 90 16.15 -11.59 -11.32
N GLY A 91 16.28 -12.90 -11.51
CA GLY A 91 15.18 -13.85 -11.79
C GLY A 91 14.20 -14.04 -10.63
N MET A 92 13.98 -13.02 -9.80
CA MET A 92 13.08 -13.00 -8.65
C MET A 92 11.64 -13.36 -9.01
N LEU A 93 11.13 -12.90 -10.16
CA LEU A 93 9.80 -13.26 -10.64
C LEU A 93 9.63 -14.78 -10.84
N ARG A 94 10.71 -15.50 -11.16
CA ARG A 94 10.69 -16.96 -11.34
C ARG A 94 10.53 -17.75 -10.02
N ARG A 95 10.70 -17.11 -8.86
CA ARG A 95 10.44 -17.72 -7.53
C ARG A 95 9.02 -17.44 -7.00
N MET A 96 8.33 -16.42 -7.51
CA MET A 96 6.92 -16.13 -7.17
C MET A 96 5.94 -16.70 -8.20
N TRP A 97 6.42 -16.96 -9.43
CA TRP A 97 5.65 -17.62 -10.46
C TRP A 97 5.55 -19.11 -10.15
N TYR A 98 4.45 -19.50 -9.48
CA TYR A 98 3.87 -20.84 -9.39
C TYR A 98 4.75 -21.96 -9.98
N CYS A 99 5.57 -22.60 -9.15
CA CYS A 99 6.04 -23.96 -9.44
C CYS A 99 4.94 -24.89 -8.91
N GLY A 100 3.98 -25.20 -9.78
CA GLY A 100 3.12 -26.36 -9.63
C GLY A 100 3.71 -27.48 -10.48
N ASP A 101 4.72 -28.15 -9.95
CA ASP A 101 5.23 -29.42 -10.45
C ASP A 101 4.31 -30.55 -10.00
N HIS A 102 3.27 -30.79 -10.80
CA HIS A 102 2.55 -32.06 -10.77
C HIS A 102 3.16 -32.98 -11.83
N HIS A 103 3.91 -33.97 -11.35
CA HIS A 103 4.21 -35.21 -12.07
C HIS A 103 2.93 -35.96 -12.44
#